data_AF-C1D061-F1
#
_entry.id   AF-C1D061-F1
#
_cell.length_a   1.000
_cell.length_b   1.000
_cell.length_c   1.000
_cell.angle_alpha   90.00
_cell.angle_beta   90.00
_cell.angle_gamma   90.00
#
_symmetry.space_group_name_H-M   'P 1'
#
loop_
_entity.id
_entity.type
_entity.pdbx_description
1 polymer ?
#
loop_
_entity_poly.entity_id
_entity_poly.type
_entity_poly.pdbx_seq_one_letter_code
_entity_poly.pdbx_strand_id
1 'polypeptide(L)' 'MDDARWFVRDHYEYLTGELLPDSGGVTAVYTFLQREGGATRQHLLEELDLHERTIDRSLQVLVARGVIEARD' A
#
# COMPACT_ATOMS: atom_id res chain seq x y z
N MET A 1 2.91 -18.39 6.84
CA MET A 1 2.20 -18.07 5.59
C MET A 1 2.08 -16.56 5.56
N ASP A 2 3.13 -15.86 5.14
CA ASP A 2 3.19 -14.38 5.20
C ASP A 2 3.99 -13.78 4.02
N ASP A 3 4.14 -14.51 2.92
CA ASP A 3 4.88 -14.06 1.72
C ASP A 3 3.99 -13.36 0.69
N ALA A 4 2.78 -12.95 1.09
CA ALA A 4 1.88 -12.24 0.19
C ALA A 4 2.55 -10.95 -0.33
N ARG A 5 2.69 -10.86 -1.65
CA ARG A 5 3.20 -9.66 -2.30
C ARG A 5 2.04 -8.81 -2.79
N TRP A 6 2.02 -7.55 -2.37
CA TRP A 6 0.98 -6.60 -2.73
C TRP A 6 1.34 -5.85 -4.01
N PHE A 7 0.36 -5.63 -4.88
CA PHE A 7 0.52 -4.93 -6.16
C PHE A 7 -0.58 -3.88 -6.32
N VAL A 8 -0.24 -2.74 -6.92
CA VAL A 8 -1.21 -1.73 -7.33
C VAL A 8 -2.00 -2.24 -8.53
N ARG A 9 -3.33 -2.15 -8.45
CA ARG A 9 -4.25 -2.37 -9.56
C ARG A 9 -4.30 -1.08 -10.38
N ASP A 10 -4.34 -1.20 -11.70
CA ASP A 10 -4.12 -0.14 -12.70
C ASP A 10 -5.16 1.02 -12.68
N HIS A 11 -5.24 1.76 -11.56
CA HIS A 11 -6.19 2.83 -11.34
C HIS A 11 -5.48 4.19 -11.29
N TYR A 12 -5.43 4.85 -12.45
CA TYR A 12 -4.85 6.18 -12.67
C TYR A 12 -5.56 7.31 -11.88
N GLU A 13 -6.72 7.04 -11.28
CA GLU A 13 -7.57 8.04 -10.60
C GLU A 13 -7.32 8.17 -9.08
N TYR A 14 -6.48 7.32 -8.47
CA TYR A 14 -6.29 7.34 -7.01
C TYR A 14 -5.51 8.57 -6.49
N LEU A 15 -4.83 9.31 -7.37
CA LEU A 15 -4.00 10.47 -7.00
C LEU A 15 -4.61 11.83 -7.38
N THR A 16 -5.65 11.89 -8.22
CA THR A 16 -5.96 13.12 -8.98
C THR A 16 -7.26 13.86 -8.59
N GLY A 17 -8.08 13.36 -7.67
CA GLY A 17 -9.39 13.98 -7.40
C GLY A 17 -9.66 14.30 -5.93
N GLU A 18 -9.88 13.26 -5.14
CA GLU A 18 -10.25 13.30 -3.72
C GLU A 18 -10.00 11.87 -3.25
N LEU A 19 -9.23 11.66 -2.15
CA LEU A 19 -9.11 10.41 -1.35
C LEU A 19 -7.66 10.13 -0.92
N LEU A 20 -7.20 10.86 0.10
CA LEU A 20 -6.82 10.25 1.37
C LEU A 20 -6.73 11.36 2.42
N PRO A 21 -7.81 11.63 3.15
CA PRO A 21 -7.68 12.35 4.41
C PRO A 21 -6.75 11.55 5.35
N ASP A 22 -5.53 12.06 5.46
CA ASP A 22 -4.80 12.28 6.71
C ASP A 22 -4.30 11.08 7.51
N SER A 23 -3.60 10.16 6.84
CA SER A 23 -2.62 9.29 7.53
C SER A 23 -1.49 8.98 6.58
N GLY A 24 -0.39 9.73 6.63
CA GLY A 24 0.73 9.68 5.66
C GLY A 24 1.25 8.27 5.33
N GLY A 25 0.98 7.27 6.17
CA GLY A 25 1.25 5.86 5.86
C GLY A 25 0.55 5.31 4.61
N VAL A 26 -0.71 5.69 4.33
CA VAL A 26 -1.43 5.08 3.19
C VAL A 26 -0.85 5.56 1.86
N THR A 27 -0.60 6.86 1.73
CA THR A 27 0.05 7.44 0.55
C THR A 27 1.47 6.90 0.38
N ALA A 28 2.24 6.77 1.47
CA ALA A 28 3.58 6.21 1.41
C ALA A 28 3.59 4.76 0.90
N VAL A 29 2.74 3.90 1.45
CA VAL A 29 2.61 2.50 1.01
C VAL A 29 2.17 2.42 -0.45
N TYR A 30 1.15 3.18 -0.84
CA TYR A 30 0.67 3.19 -2.23
C TYR A 30 1.78 3.61 -3.21
N THR A 31 2.43 4.75 -2.96
CA THR A 31 3.49 5.28 -3.83
C THR A 31 4.65 4.31 -3.94
N PHE A 32 5.04 3.67 -2.82
CA PHE A 32 6.08 2.66 -2.83
C PHE A 32 5.71 1.45 -3.68
N LEU A 33 4.53 0.87 -3.48
CA LEU A 33 4.04 -0.28 -4.26
C LEU A 33 3.95 0.05 -5.75
N GLN A 34 3.51 1.27 -6.08
CA GLN A 34 3.44 1.75 -7.46
C GLN A 34 4.83 1.85 -8.10
N ARG A 35 5.82 2.39 -7.36
CA ARG A 35 7.19 2.58 -7.84
C ARG A 35 7.93 1.26 -8.02
N GLU A 36 7.82 0.35 -7.05
CA GLU A 36 8.55 -0.93 -7.03
C GLU A 36 7.85 -2.02 -7.85
N GLY A 37 6.64 -1.76 -8.37
CA GLY A 37 5.83 -2.78 -9.04
C GLY A 37 5.37 -3.88 -8.07
N GLY A 38 5.20 -3.54 -6.80
CA GLY A 38 4.71 -4.40 -5.73
C GLY A 38 5.77 -4.83 -4.70
N ALA A 39 5.33 -5.12 -3.48
CA ALA A 39 6.22 -5.42 -2.34
C ALA A 39 5.56 -6.33 -1.31
N THR A 40 6.39 -7.05 -0.55
CA THR A 40 5.91 -7.81 0.62
C THR A 40 5.72 -6.88 1.81
N ARG A 41 5.01 -7.34 2.83
CA ARG A 41 4.86 -6.62 4.09
C ARG A 41 6.21 -6.31 4.74
N GLN A 42 7.12 -7.28 4.75
CA GLN A 42 8.46 -7.11 5.32
C GLN A 42 9.24 -6.01 4.60
N HIS A 43 9.21 -5.99 3.26
CA HIS A 43 9.89 -4.96 2.48
C HIS A 43 9.35 -3.55 2.79
N LEU A 44 8.03 -3.42 2.98
CA LEU A 44 7.43 -2.14 3.40
C LEU A 44 7.91 -1.72 4.80
N LEU A 45 8.07 -2.64 5.75
CA LEU A 45 8.58 -2.34 7.10
C LEU A 45 10.04 -1.91 7.11
N GLU A 46 10.84 -2.46 6.19
CA GLU A 46 12.27 -2.16 6.07
C GLU A 46 12.50 -0.81 5.39
N GLU A 47 11.69 -0.49 4.37
CA GLU A 47 11.90 0.70 3.52
C GLU A 47 11.07 1.91 3.96
N LEU A 48 9.89 1.70 4.54
CA LEU A 48 9.05 2.77 5.04
C LEU A 48 9.31 2.89 6.54
N ASP A 49 9.87 4.02 6.97
CA ASP A 49 10.04 4.40 8.39
C ASP A 49 8.68 4.64 9.07
N LEU A 50 7.87 3.60 9.13
CA LEU A 50 6.49 3.58 9.59
C LEU A 50 6.34 2.44 10.59
N HIS A 51 5.54 2.69 11.62
CA HIS A 51 5.14 1.64 12.53
C HIS A 51 4.38 0.52 11.81
N GLU A 52 4.59 -0.70 12.24
CA GLU A 52 3.94 -1.90 11.71
C GLU A 52 2.42 -1.78 11.61
N ARG A 53 1.78 -1.25 12.67
CA ARG A 53 0.33 -1.00 12.70
C ARG A 53 -0.13 -0.01 11.63
N THR A 54 0.72 0.95 11.27
CA THR A 54 0.45 1.92 10.21
C THR A 54 0.49 1.25 8.85
N ILE A 55 1.46 0.37 8.61
CA ILE A 55 1.56 -0.40 7.36
C ILE A 55 0.36 -1.32 7.22
N ASP A 56 0.01 -2.08 8.27
CA ASP A 56 -1.15 -2.99 8.24
C ASP A 56 -2.45 -2.25 7.95
N ARG A 57 -2.69 -1.13 8.65
CA ARG A 57 -3.88 -0.31 8.42
C ARG A 57 -3.89 0.26 7.00
N SER A 58 -2.73 0.64 6.48
CA SER A 58 -2.61 1.17 5.12
C SER A 58 -2.93 0.13 4.06
N LEU A 59 -2.36 -1.07 4.20
CA LEU A 59 -2.68 -2.20 3.34
C LEU A 59 -4.18 -2.53 3.41
N GLN A 60 -4.77 -2.63 4.59
CA GLN A 60 -6.20 -2.87 4.77
C GLN A 60 -7.07 -1.82 4.05
N VAL A 61 -6.73 -0.54 4.18
CA VAL A 61 -7.46 0.55 3.50
C VAL A 61 -7.34 0.42 1.98
N LEU A 62 -6.15 0.17 1.47
CA LEU A 62 -5.91 0.04 0.03
C LEU A 62 -6.61 -1.19 -0.56
N VAL A 63 -6.64 -2.31 0.18
CA VAL A 63 -7.36 -3.53 -0.19
C VAL A 63 -8.88 -3.31 -0.18
N ALA A 64 -9.41 -2.72 0.89
CA ALA A 64 -10.83 -2.46 1.02
C ALA A 64 -11.36 -1.53 -0.10
N ARG A 65 -10.49 -0.67 -0.64
CA ARG A 65 -10.77 0.21 -1.78
C ARG A 65 -10.51 -0.44 -3.14
N GLY A 66 -10.00 -1.67 -3.17
CA GLY A 66 -9.64 -2.36 -4.41
C GLY A 66 -8.47 -1.74 -5.16
N VAL A 67 -7.64 -0.94 -4.48
CA VAL A 67 -6.47 -0.25 -5.06
C VAL A 67 -5.29 -1.19 -5.19
N ILE A 68 -5.13 -2.09 -4.22
CA ILE A 68 -4.09 -3.12 -4.24
C ILE A 68 -4.71 -4.50 -4.10
N GLU A 69 -3.97 -5.51 -4.54
CA GLU A 69 -4.28 -6.92 -4.33
C GLU A 69 -3.04 -7.68 -3.88
N ALA A 70 -3.23 -8.73 -3.07
CA ALA A 70 -2.19 -9.67 -2.73
C ALA A 70 -2.11 -10.76 -3.79
N ARG A 71 -0.89 -11.17 -4.14
CA ARG A 71 -0.61 -12.34 -4.96
C ARG A 71 0.40 -13.23 -4.22
N ASP A 72 0.18 -14.54 -4.30
CA ASP A 72 1.09 -15.59 -3.83
C ASP A 72 2.22 -15.87 -4.84
#